data_AF-A0A936LQ48-F1
#
_entry.id   AF-A0A936LQ48-F1
#
_cell.length_a   1.000
_cell.length_b   1.000
_cell.length_c   1.000
_cell.angle_alpha   90.00
_cell.angle_beta   90.00
_cell.angle_gamma   90.00
#
_symmetry.space_group_name_H-M   'P 1'
#
loop_
_entity.id
_entity.type
_entity.pdbx_description
1 polymer ?
#
loop_
_entity_poly.entity_id
_entity_poly.type
_entity_poly.pdbx_seq_one_letter_code
_entity_poly.pdbx_strand_id
1 'polypeptide(L)'
;MLPEVYSCFGTYKPGDVLDDIYDRCPSISIDYAVMEKTDKAFVLPVDFGWSDLGTWASLYELQGKDNVGNVILVRIFYFAILTIVWYRNEENKIIALQGLNHLIIVNTAEALLICEKSQEQAIKQMVAELQTQFGNSVL
;
A
#
# COMPACT_ATOMS: atom_id res chain seq x y z
N MET A 1 -2.38 -13.31 24.98
CA MET A 1 -3.42 -13.34 23.93
C MET A 1 -4.72 -12.84 24.51
N LEU A 2 -5.44 -11.98 23.79
CA LEU A 2 -6.78 -11.53 24.18
C LEU A 2 -7.76 -12.71 24.23
N PRO A 3 -8.44 -12.96 25.37
CA PRO A 3 -9.37 -14.07 25.52
C PRO A 3 -10.52 -14.07 24.51
N GLU A 4 -10.93 -12.89 24.06
CA GLU A 4 -12.04 -12.69 23.12
C GLU A 4 -11.71 -13.30 21.76
N VAL A 5 -10.50 -13.05 21.23
CA VAL A 5 -10.02 -13.64 19.97
C VAL A 5 -9.91 -15.16 20.10
N TYR A 6 -9.35 -15.66 21.21
CA TYR A 6 -9.24 -17.10 21.45
C TYR A 6 -10.61 -17.78 21.52
N SER A 7 -11.61 -17.14 22.14
CA SER A 7 -12.95 -17.70 22.29
C SER A 7 -13.70 -17.87 20.96
N CYS A 8 -13.43 -17.03 19.97
CA CYS A 8 -14.02 -17.13 18.64
C CYS A 8 -13.54 -18.39 17.90
N PHE A 9 -12.24 -18.70 18.01
CA PHE A 9 -11.61 -19.81 17.27
C PHE A 9 -11.42 -21.09 18.09
N GLY A 10 -11.61 -21.04 19.42
CA GLY A 10 -11.34 -22.17 20.31
C GLY A 10 -12.24 -23.40 20.07
N THR A 11 -13.37 -23.23 19.40
CA THR A 11 -14.28 -24.33 19.01
C THR A 11 -14.23 -24.68 17.54
N TYR A 12 -13.41 -23.98 16.74
CA TYR A 12 -13.34 -24.17 15.30
C TYR A 12 -12.84 -25.59 14.96
N LYS A 13 -13.52 -26.23 14.01
CA LYS A 13 -13.14 -27.51 13.41
C LYS A 13 -13.05 -27.38 11.89
N PRO A 14 -12.17 -28.16 11.24
CA PRO A 14 -12.15 -28.24 9.79
C PRO A 14 -13.55 -28.61 9.24
N GLY A 15 -14.14 -27.72 8.44
CA GLY A 15 -15.49 -27.86 7.89
C GLY A 15 -16.52 -26.90 8.48
N ASP A 16 -16.20 -26.19 9.57
CA ASP A 16 -17.05 -25.13 10.12
C ASP A 16 -17.07 -23.90 9.19
N VAL A 17 -18.20 -23.19 9.17
CA VAL A 17 -18.36 -21.93 8.44
C VAL A 17 -17.58 -20.83 9.19
N LEU A 18 -16.63 -20.22 8.50
CA LEU A 18 -15.74 -19.21 9.09
C LEU A 18 -16.43 -17.85 9.24
N ASP A 19 -17.43 -17.53 8.42
CA ASP A 19 -18.07 -16.20 8.38
C ASP A 19 -18.63 -15.80 9.75
N ASP A 20 -19.39 -16.68 10.40
CA ASP A 20 -19.95 -16.44 11.74
C ASP A 20 -18.87 -16.26 12.84
N ILE A 21 -17.68 -16.84 12.63
CA ILE A 21 -16.55 -16.70 13.55
C ILE A 21 -15.86 -15.36 13.33
N TYR A 22 -15.64 -14.98 12.07
CA TYR A 22 -15.04 -13.71 11.70
C TYR A 22 -15.92 -12.51 12.11
N ASP A 23 -17.23 -12.61 11.94
CA ASP A 23 -18.18 -11.54 12.33
C ASP A 23 -18.15 -11.22 13.84
N ARG A 24 -17.86 -12.22 14.67
CA ARG A 24 -17.77 -12.07 16.13
C ARG A 24 -16.34 -11.77 16.61
N CYS A 25 -15.35 -11.98 15.76
CA CYS A 25 -13.95 -11.76 16.14
C CYS A 25 -13.65 -10.25 16.16
N PRO A 26 -13.04 -9.73 17.24
CA PRO A 26 -12.60 -8.35 17.28
C PRO A 26 -11.61 -8.05 16.13
N SER A 27 -11.82 -6.93 15.43
CA SER A 27 -10.86 -6.41 14.46
C SER A 27 -9.72 -5.72 15.20
N ILE A 28 -8.65 -6.46 15.48
CA ILE A 28 -7.48 -6.00 16.23
C ILE A 28 -6.21 -6.64 15.66
N SER A 29 -5.11 -5.89 15.63
CA SER A 29 -3.83 -6.42 15.14
C SER A 29 -3.26 -7.47 16.11
N ILE A 30 -2.43 -8.37 15.58
CA ILE A 30 -1.74 -9.38 16.38
C ILE A 30 -0.77 -8.75 17.38
N ASP A 31 -0.20 -7.60 17.06
CA ASP A 31 0.70 -6.85 17.94
C ASP A 31 0.00 -6.50 19.25
N TYR A 32 -1.18 -5.87 19.15
CA TYR A 32 -2.00 -5.56 20.32
C TYR A 32 -2.62 -6.80 20.94
N ALA A 33 -3.12 -7.75 20.16
CA ALA A 33 -3.84 -8.91 20.69
C ALA A 33 -2.93 -9.90 21.43
N VAL A 34 -1.67 -10.02 21.01
CA VAL A 34 -0.74 -11.05 21.50
C VAL A 34 0.63 -10.46 21.85
N MET A 35 1.31 -9.79 20.92
CA MET A 35 2.74 -9.48 21.04
C MET A 35 3.06 -8.55 22.22
N GLU A 36 2.24 -7.53 22.47
CA GLU A 36 2.43 -6.61 23.60
C GLU A 36 2.11 -7.26 24.96
N LYS A 37 1.41 -8.39 24.96
CA LYS A 37 0.89 -9.05 26.18
C LYS A 37 1.66 -10.31 26.55
N THR A 38 2.58 -10.77 25.71
CA THR A 38 3.32 -12.02 25.93
C THR A 38 4.67 -11.75 26.58
N ASP A 39 5.00 -12.55 27.59
CA ASP A 39 6.32 -12.60 28.22
C ASP A 39 7.28 -13.59 27.51
N LYS A 40 6.81 -14.24 26.43
CA LYS A 40 7.53 -15.29 25.69
C LYS A 40 7.99 -14.86 24.30
N ALA A 41 8.10 -13.57 24.05
CA ALA A 41 8.62 -13.06 22.79
C ALA A 41 10.16 -13.08 22.76
N PHE A 42 10.73 -13.40 21.60
CA PHE A 42 12.15 -13.25 21.31
C PHE A 42 12.30 -12.47 19.99
N VAL A 43 13.33 -11.63 19.91
CA VAL A 43 13.65 -10.84 18.71
C VAL A 43 14.99 -11.31 18.16
N LEU A 44 15.02 -11.66 16.88
CA LEU A 44 16.27 -11.94 16.16
C LEU A 44 16.65 -10.70 15.34
N PRO A 45 17.77 -10.02 15.66
CA PRO A 45 18.25 -8.93 14.82
C PRO A 45 18.68 -9.48 13.46
N VAL A 46 18.35 -8.77 12.40
CA VAL A 46 18.69 -9.13 11.02
C VAL A 46 19.38 -7.97 10.32
N ASP A 47 20.34 -8.27 9.46
CA ASP A 47 21.13 -7.30 8.70
C ASP A 47 20.84 -7.42 7.19
N PHE A 48 19.56 -7.45 6.84
CA PHE A 48 19.11 -7.33 5.47
C PHE A 48 18.16 -6.13 5.36
N GLY A 49 18.19 -5.45 4.21
CA GLY A 49 17.26 -4.36 3.93
C GLY A 49 15.83 -4.90 3.87
N TRP A 50 15.00 -4.51 4.84
CA TRP A 50 13.58 -4.81 4.85
C TRP A 50 12.78 -3.50 4.78
N SER A 51 11.72 -3.52 3.99
CA SER A 51 10.73 -2.45 3.90
C SER A 51 9.36 -3.10 3.78
N ASP A 52 8.38 -2.56 4.50
CA ASP A 52 7.00 -3.03 4.51
C ASP A 52 6.23 -2.76 3.21
N LEU A 53 6.86 -2.10 2.22
CA LEU A 53 6.27 -1.69 0.95
C LEU A 53 4.81 -1.18 1.12
N GLY A 54 4.59 -0.30 2.10
CA GLY A 54 3.27 0.23 2.42
C GLY A 54 2.99 1.64 1.88
N THR A 55 4.01 2.30 1.34
CA THR A 55 3.97 3.70 0.92
C THR A 55 4.69 3.91 -0.42
N TRP A 56 4.25 4.89 -1.21
CA TRP A 56 4.94 5.38 -2.39
C TRP A 56 6.31 5.97 -2.04
N ALA A 57 6.47 6.53 -0.85
CA ALA A 57 7.78 6.90 -0.30
C ALA A 57 8.72 5.68 -0.19
N SER A 58 8.27 4.56 0.39
CA SER A 58 9.06 3.32 0.46
C SER A 58 9.46 2.83 -0.93
N LEU A 59 8.55 2.89 -1.90
CA LEU A 59 8.83 2.52 -3.29
C LEU A 59 9.88 3.44 -3.93
N TYR A 60 9.81 4.75 -3.66
CA TYR A 60 10.79 5.72 -4.15
C TYR A 60 12.19 5.52 -3.58
N GLU A 61 12.29 5.15 -2.30
CA GLU A 61 13.57 4.84 -1.64
C GLU A 61 14.24 3.62 -2.28
N LEU A 62 13.48 2.55 -2.53
CA LEU A 62 13.99 1.27 -3.02
C LEU A 62 14.32 1.25 -4.52
N GLN A 63 13.76 2.16 -5.31
CA GLN A 63 13.96 2.18 -6.76
C GLN A 63 15.16 3.02 -7.17
N GLY A 64 15.75 2.62 -8.32
CA GLY A 64 16.81 3.38 -8.97
C GLY A 64 16.30 4.75 -9.42
N LYS A 65 17.08 5.78 -9.11
CA LYS A 65 16.76 7.18 -9.44
C LYS A 65 17.57 7.61 -10.67
N ASP A 66 16.98 8.45 -11.51
CA ASP A 66 17.71 9.12 -12.58
C ASP A 66 18.61 10.27 -12.04
N ASN A 67 19.32 10.96 -12.94
CA ASN A 67 20.24 12.05 -12.60
C ASN A 67 19.58 13.27 -11.92
N VAL A 68 18.25 13.35 -11.92
CA VAL A 68 17.47 14.44 -11.30
C VAL A 68 16.54 13.92 -10.19
N GLY A 69 16.77 12.69 -9.73
CA GLY A 69 16.07 12.10 -8.59
C GLY A 69 14.67 11.59 -8.89
N ASN A 70 14.30 11.33 -10.13
CA ASN A 70 13.01 10.70 -10.45
C ASN A 70 13.09 9.18 -10.37
N VAL A 71 11.98 8.56 -9.96
CA VAL A 71 11.78 7.11 -10.10
C VAL A 71 10.82 6.89 -11.25
N ILE A 72 11.35 6.33 -12.34
CA ILE A 72 10.64 6.16 -13.60
C ILE A 72 10.64 4.68 -13.94
N LEU A 73 9.44 4.10 -13.95
CA LEU A 73 9.26 2.68 -14.26
C LEU A 73 8.72 2.46 -15.69
N VAL A 74 8.77 3.50 -16.54
CA VAL A 74 8.19 3.52 -17.90
C VAL A 74 8.91 4.41 -18.90
N ARG A 75 8.53 4.28 -20.17
CA ARG A 75 8.90 5.22 -21.24
C ARG A 75 8.13 6.54 -21.08
N ILE A 76 8.84 7.59 -20.67
CA ILE A 76 8.30 8.92 -20.44
C ILE A 76 9.22 9.98 -21.06
N PHE A 77 8.65 11.08 -21.56
CA PHE A 77 9.40 12.29 -21.91
C PHE A 77 9.12 13.34 -20.83
N TYR A 78 10.15 13.85 -20.15
CA TYR A 78 9.92 14.67 -18.96
C TYR A 78 10.99 15.76 -18.81
N PHE A 79 10.53 16.89 -18.29
CA PHE A 79 11.31 17.94 -17.65
C PHE A 79 10.69 18.18 -16.26
N ALA A 80 10.86 17.20 -15.37
CA ALA A 80 10.31 17.13 -14.02
C ALA A 80 11.38 16.64 -13.02
N ILE A 81 11.28 17.07 -11.76
CA ILE A 81 12.25 16.76 -10.70
C ILE A 81 11.52 16.07 -9.52
N LEU A 82 12.17 15.08 -8.89
CA LEU A 82 11.70 14.36 -7.69
C LEU A 82 10.30 13.73 -7.80
N THR A 83 9.95 13.21 -8.99
CA THR A 83 8.64 12.64 -9.31
C THR A 83 8.69 11.11 -9.34
N ILE A 84 7.64 10.47 -8.82
CA ILE A 84 7.41 9.02 -8.96
C ILE A 84 6.42 8.83 -10.11
N VAL A 85 6.85 8.13 -11.16
CA VAL A 85 5.96 7.74 -12.25
C VAL A 85 5.87 6.22 -12.26
N TRP A 86 4.73 5.72 -11.80
CA TRP A 86 4.38 4.32 -11.83
C TRP A 86 3.31 4.09 -12.89
N TYR A 87 3.50 3.04 -13.68
CA TYR A 87 2.56 2.71 -14.72
C TYR A 87 2.47 1.20 -14.83
N ARG A 88 1.22 0.75 -14.91
CA ARG A 88 0.88 -0.65 -15.09
C ARG A 88 -0.22 -0.72 -16.12
N ASN A 89 0.16 -0.72 -17.39
CA ASN A 89 -0.74 -1.19 -18.44
C ASN A 89 0.03 -1.63 -19.70
N GLU A 90 -0.66 -2.24 -20.66
CA GLU A 90 -0.10 -2.77 -21.91
C GLU A 90 -0.14 -1.75 -23.08
N GLU A 91 -0.65 -0.54 -22.87
CA GLU A 91 -0.84 0.45 -23.94
C GLU A 91 0.25 1.52 -23.99
N ASN A 92 0.95 1.66 -25.13
CA ASN A 92 2.00 2.64 -25.45
C ASN A 92 1.60 4.13 -25.32
N LYS A 93 1.11 4.58 -24.16
CA LYS A 93 0.80 5.97 -23.85
C LYS A 93 2.09 6.69 -23.45
N ILE A 94 2.44 7.73 -24.20
CA ILE A 94 3.55 8.62 -23.87
C ILE A 94 3.03 9.67 -22.89
N ILE A 95 3.63 9.73 -21.70
CA ILE A 95 3.37 10.77 -20.72
C ILE A 95 4.41 11.90 -20.96
N ALA A 96 3.96 13.15 -20.95
CA ALA A 96 4.81 14.33 -21.08
C ALA A 96 4.58 15.27 -19.88
N LEU A 97 5.64 15.54 -19.11
CA LEU A 97 5.57 16.41 -17.94
C LEU A 97 6.55 17.58 -18.11
N GLN A 98 6.09 18.81 -17.87
CA GLN A 98 6.92 20.00 -17.94
C GLN A 98 6.58 20.94 -16.78
N GLY A 99 7.59 21.31 -15.98
CA GLY A 99 7.43 22.28 -14.89
C GLY A 99 6.66 21.77 -13.68
N LEU A 100 6.41 20.46 -13.60
CA LEU A 100 5.77 19.80 -12.46
C LEU A 100 6.84 19.08 -11.64
N ASN A 101 6.78 19.23 -10.33
CA ASN A 101 7.76 18.65 -9.40
C ASN A 101 7.03 18.01 -8.21
N HIS A 102 7.66 17.03 -7.57
CA HIS A 102 7.17 16.37 -6.36
C HIS A 102 5.78 15.71 -6.52
N LEU A 103 5.53 15.06 -7.66
CA LEU A 103 4.27 14.35 -7.89
C LEU A 103 4.43 12.84 -7.74
N ILE A 104 3.32 12.19 -7.42
CA ILE A 104 3.06 10.78 -7.62
C ILE A 104 2.09 10.69 -8.79
N ILE A 105 2.50 9.98 -9.84
CA ILE A 105 1.68 9.74 -11.03
C ILE A 105 1.57 8.24 -11.20
N VAL A 106 0.34 7.73 -11.11
CA VAL A 106 -0.01 6.32 -11.17
C VAL A 106 -1.00 6.15 -12.30
N ASN A 107 -0.60 5.44 -13.35
CA ASN A 107 -1.45 5.16 -14.50
C ASN A 107 -1.71 3.65 -14.61
N THR A 108 -2.95 3.24 -14.37
CA THR A 108 -3.44 1.86 -14.55
C THR A 108 -4.23 1.75 -15.85
N ALA A 109 -4.92 0.63 -16.08
CA ALA A 109 -5.84 0.52 -17.20
C ALA A 109 -7.15 1.27 -16.97
N GLU A 110 -7.56 1.36 -15.71
CA GLU A 110 -8.85 1.84 -15.27
C GLU A 110 -8.82 3.32 -14.86
N ALA A 111 -7.67 3.83 -14.39
CA ALA A 111 -7.57 5.20 -13.92
C ALA A 111 -6.17 5.82 -14.01
N LEU A 112 -6.17 7.15 -13.89
CA LEU A 112 -4.99 8.00 -13.74
C LEU A 112 -5.10 8.74 -12.40
N LEU A 113 -4.16 8.47 -11.50
CA LEU A 113 -3.99 9.20 -10.25
C LEU A 113 -2.78 10.13 -10.37
N ILE A 114 -2.98 11.39 -10.04
CA ILE A 114 -1.94 12.42 -9.97
C ILE A 114 -2.12 13.14 -8.65
N CYS A 115 -1.10 13.12 -7.79
CA CYS A 115 -1.13 13.87 -6.53
C CYS A 115 0.25 14.38 -6.15
N GLU A 116 0.31 15.38 -5.26
CA GLU A 116 1.57 15.78 -4.65
C GLU A 116 2.09 14.65 -3.74
N LYS A 117 3.41 14.43 -3.79
CA LYS A 117 4.10 13.43 -2.97
C LYS A 117 3.94 13.70 -1.47
N SER A 118 3.82 14.98 -1.07
CA SER A 118 3.53 15.39 0.31
C SER A 118 2.16 14.90 0.82
N GLN A 119 1.21 14.65 -0.09
CA GLN A 119 -0.17 14.30 0.21
C GLN A 119 -0.45 12.80 0.06
N GLU A 120 0.61 11.98 0.03
CA GLU A 120 0.50 10.55 -0.20
C GLU A 120 -0.50 9.84 0.73
N GLN A 121 -0.57 10.26 1.99
CA GLN A 121 -1.48 9.65 2.98
C GLN A 121 -2.96 9.82 2.60
N ALA A 122 -3.31 10.89 1.88
CA ALA A 122 -4.67 11.14 1.41
C ALA A 122 -5.09 10.21 0.25
N ILE A 123 -4.14 9.53 -0.41
CA ILE A 123 -4.45 8.62 -1.53
C ILE A 123 -5.39 7.51 -1.06
N LYS A 124 -5.16 6.93 0.13
CA LYS A 124 -6.03 5.87 0.66
C LYS A 124 -7.49 6.33 0.80
N GLN A 125 -7.68 7.55 1.30
CA GLN A 125 -9.01 8.12 1.44
C GLN A 125 -9.63 8.41 0.08
N MET A 126 -8.87 9.00 -0.85
CA MET A 126 -9.33 9.27 -2.21
C MET A 126 -9.74 7.99 -2.94
N VAL A 127 -8.98 6.90 -2.81
CA VAL A 127 -9.33 5.59 -3.38
C VAL A 127 -10.64 5.07 -2.80
N ALA A 128 -10.84 5.17 -1.48
CA ALA A 128 -12.07 4.74 -0.83
C ALA A 128 -13.29 5.57 -1.28
N GLU A 129 -13.13 6.88 -1.45
CA GLU A 129 -14.17 7.77 -1.97
C GLU A 129 -14.50 7.44 -3.44
N LEU A 130 -13.48 7.21 -4.28
CA LEU A 130 -13.66 6.78 -5.67
C LEU A 130 -14.38 5.44 -5.77
N GLN A 131 -14.06 4.47 -4.91
CA GLN A 131 -14.77 3.19 -4.86
C GLN A 131 -16.25 3.36 -4.50
N THR A 132 -16.55 4.28 -3.59
CA THR A 132 -17.93 4.61 -3.20
C THR A 132 -18.70 5.26 -4.35
N GLN A 133 -18.04 6.16 -5.10
CA GLN A 133 -18.69 6.95 -6.15
C GLN A 133 -18.76 6.24 -7.51
N PHE A 134 -17.77 5.41 -7.85
CA PHE A 134 -17.62 4.81 -9.18
C PHE A 134 -17.50 3.27 -9.17
N GLY A 135 -17.55 2.62 -8.00
CA GLY A 135 -17.49 1.16 -7.84
C GLY A 135 -16.08 0.60 -7.59
N ASN A 136 -15.96 -0.68 -7.22
CA ASN A 136 -14.73 -1.29 -6.70
C ASN A 136 -13.56 -1.47 -7.69
N SER A 137 -13.65 -0.98 -8.93
CA SER A 137 -12.69 -1.30 -10.01
C SER A 137 -11.85 -0.11 -10.47
N VAL A 138 -11.58 0.88 -9.61
CA VAL A 138 -11.01 2.16 -10.08
C VAL A 138 -9.49 2.24 -9.94
N LEU A 139 -8.84 1.57 -8.99
CA LEU A 139 -7.37 1.63 -8.78
C LEU A 139 -6.80 0.34 -8.19
#